data_AF-A0A661CVV9-F1
#
_entry.id   AF-A0A661CVV9-F1
#
_cell.length_a   1.000
_cell.length_b   1.000
_cell.length_c   1.000
_cell.angle_alpha   90.00
_cell.angle_beta   90.00
_cell.angle_gamma   90.00
#
_symmetry.space_group_name_H-M   'P 1'
#
loop_
_entity.id
_entity.type
_entity.pdbx_description
1 polymer ?
#
loop_
_entity_poly.entity_id
_entity_poly.type
_entity_poly.pdbx_seq_one_letter_code
_entity_poly.pdbx_strand_id
1 'polypeptide(L)'
;MNKASILALQNDKPRKYGVIGLFVVIGIAILTAGCGDDGVSMATAEEQRAIARDNSMLVAKKFISENPMYNAFKVIPNGDSTISRKCPQGDGWASLKLIDTKNRTVKIKCSTYSIGIGCMTADDFSKKQYAQQDGSCNSDITYPLPKIAG
;
A
#
# COMPACT_ATOMS: atom_id res chain seq x y z
N MET A 1 -8.16 -26.56 56.04
CA MET A 1 -7.74 -26.85 57.44
C MET A 1 -6.26 -26.44 57.51
N ASN A 2 -5.72 -25.46 58.24
CA ASN A 2 -6.09 -24.51 59.31
C ASN A 2 -5.19 -23.26 59.12
N LYS A 3 -5.71 -22.01 59.15
CA LYS A 3 -5.57 -20.97 60.23
C LYS A 3 -4.10 -20.70 60.67
N ALA A 4 -3.57 -19.48 60.82
CA ALA A 4 -4.08 -18.10 60.90
C ALA A 4 -2.87 -17.12 60.79
N SER A 5 -3.02 -15.92 60.20
CA SER A 5 -3.08 -14.60 60.86
C SER A 5 -1.76 -14.06 61.44
N ILE A 6 -1.21 -12.94 60.92
CA ILE A 6 -1.45 -11.51 61.25
C ILE A 6 -0.26 -10.91 62.03
N LEU A 7 0.35 -9.93 61.36
CA LEU A 7 0.98 -8.67 61.81
C LEU A 7 1.13 -8.35 63.31
N ALA A 8 2.34 -7.90 63.65
CA ALA A 8 2.69 -6.73 64.47
C ALA A 8 4.22 -6.79 64.71
N LEU A 9 5.02 -5.75 64.90
CA LEU A 9 4.99 -4.28 64.97
C LEU A 9 6.47 -3.89 65.19
N GLN A 10 6.90 -2.73 64.70
CA GLN A 10 7.98 -1.84 65.21
C GLN A 10 8.56 -1.07 64.01
N ASN A 11 8.09 0.12 63.62
CA ASN A 11 7.97 1.41 64.33
C ASN A 11 9.35 2.06 64.58
N ASP A 12 9.99 2.52 63.51
CA ASP A 12 11.16 3.40 63.55
C ASP A 12 10.75 4.88 63.40
N LYS A 13 11.31 5.71 64.28
CA LYS A 13 10.98 7.12 64.49
C LYS A 13 11.25 8.01 63.27
N PRO A 14 10.48 9.10 63.08
CA PRO A 14 10.74 10.10 62.05
C PRO A 14 11.78 11.13 62.54
N ARG A 15 12.84 11.37 61.75
CA ARG A 15 13.70 12.56 61.89
C ARG A 15 13.39 13.55 60.77
N LYS A 16 13.30 14.81 61.20
CA LYS A 16 12.66 15.95 60.55
C LYS A 16 13.67 16.82 59.79
N TYR A 17 13.20 17.34 58.65
CA TYR A 17 13.58 18.53 57.87
C TYR A 17 14.96 18.65 57.22
N GLY A 18 14.91 18.83 55.90
CA GLY A 18 15.99 19.31 55.03
C GLY A 18 15.51 19.41 53.59
N VAL A 19 14.73 20.45 53.29
CA VAL A 19 14.36 20.83 51.91
C VAL A 19 15.56 21.50 51.27
N ILE A 20 16.14 20.89 50.21
CA ILE A 20 16.93 21.45 49.08
C ILE A 20 17.18 20.20 48.21
N GLY A 21 16.44 19.95 47.12
CA GLY A 21 16.64 20.61 45.84
C GLY A 21 17.57 19.75 44.96
N LEU A 22 17.01 19.05 43.97
CA LEU A 22 17.49 19.00 42.58
C LEU A 22 16.76 17.87 41.82
N PHE A 23 15.86 18.27 40.94
CA PHE A 23 15.28 17.44 39.88
C PHE A 23 16.40 16.93 38.98
N VAL A 24 16.49 15.62 38.76
CA VAL A 24 17.23 15.06 37.62
C VAL A 24 16.24 14.26 36.78
N VAL A 25 15.48 14.99 35.96
CA VAL A 25 14.74 14.42 34.83
C VAL A 25 15.78 14.13 33.75
N ILE A 26 16.20 12.87 33.63
CA ILE A 26 17.02 12.43 32.48
C ILE A 26 16.07 12.31 31.29
N GLY A 27 15.85 13.45 30.61
CA GLY A 27 15.23 13.50 29.31
C GLY A 27 16.20 12.98 28.26
N ILE A 28 16.07 11.71 27.88
CA ILE A 28 16.72 11.17 26.68
C ILE A 28 15.97 11.74 25.48
N ALA A 29 16.39 12.92 25.02
CA ALA A 29 15.98 13.44 23.73
C ALA A 29 16.69 12.64 22.63
N ILE A 30 16.05 11.56 22.17
CA ILE A 30 16.43 10.91 20.91
C ILE A 30 16.06 11.91 19.80
N LEU A 31 17.00 12.77 19.45
CA LEU A 31 16.96 13.52 18.20
C LEU A 31 17.25 12.53 17.07
N THR A 32 16.24 11.76 16.66
CA THR A 32 16.27 11.21 15.30
C THR A 32 16.13 12.39 14.36
N ALA A 33 17.27 12.88 13.86
CA ALA A 33 17.30 13.65 12.63
C ALA A 33 16.69 12.76 11.54
N GLY A 34 15.38 12.88 11.34
CA GLY A 34 14.71 12.32 10.19
C GLY A 34 15.27 13.02 8.96
N CYS A 35 16.23 12.39 8.29
CA CYS A 35 16.53 12.71 6.90
C CYS A 35 15.23 12.51 6.12
N GLY A 36 14.53 13.62 5.88
CA GLY A 36 13.29 13.69 5.13
C GLY A 36 13.56 13.26 3.70
N ASP A 37 13.07 12.09 3.34
CA ASP A 37 12.82 11.77 1.94
C ASP A 37 11.35 12.14 1.71
N ASP A 38 11.10 13.10 0.81
CA ASP A 38 9.79 13.73 0.57
C ASP A 38 8.70 12.77 0.05
N GLY A 39 8.97 11.46 0.07
CA GLY A 39 8.06 10.40 -0.35
C GLY A 39 7.46 9.62 0.82
N VAL A 40 6.39 8.89 0.52
CA VAL A 40 5.74 7.99 1.48
C VAL A 40 6.69 6.89 1.97
N SER A 41 6.32 6.19 3.04
CA SER A 41 7.09 5.03 3.50
C SER A 41 7.13 3.92 2.44
N MET A 42 8.16 3.07 2.44
CA MET A 42 8.20 1.88 1.58
C MET A 42 6.98 0.98 1.82
N ALA A 43 6.56 0.80 3.07
CA ALA A 43 5.37 0.01 3.41
C ALA A 43 4.12 0.56 2.73
N THR A 44 3.96 1.89 2.74
CA THR A 44 2.87 2.57 2.03
C THR A 44 2.96 2.38 0.52
N ALA A 45 4.15 2.48 -0.08
CA ALA A 45 4.32 2.24 -1.51
C ALA A 45 3.98 0.77 -1.89
N GLU A 46 4.39 -0.21 -1.09
CA GLU A 46 4.02 -1.61 -1.33
C GLU A 46 2.52 -1.87 -1.17
N GLU A 47 1.88 -1.22 -0.19
CA GLU A 47 0.43 -1.27 -0.04
C GLU A 47 -0.28 -0.73 -1.29
N GLN A 48 0.19 0.40 -1.84
CA GLN A 48 -0.38 0.93 -3.08
C GLN A 48 -0.14 -0.02 -4.28
N ARG A 49 1.01 -0.69 -4.37
CA ARG A 49 1.23 -1.73 -5.40
C ARG A 49 0.25 -2.89 -5.27
N ALA A 50 -0.03 -3.32 -4.04
CA ALA A 50 -1.00 -4.38 -3.79
C ALA A 50 -2.42 -3.95 -4.22
N ILE A 51 -2.83 -2.72 -3.87
CA ILE A 51 -4.13 -2.17 -4.28
C ILE A 51 -4.24 -2.05 -5.81
N ALA A 52 -3.23 -1.48 -6.48
CA ALA A 52 -3.20 -1.37 -7.93
C ALA A 52 -3.26 -2.74 -8.63
N ARG A 53 -2.57 -3.74 -8.07
CA ARG A 53 -2.62 -5.12 -8.54
C ARG A 53 -4.00 -5.74 -8.37
N ASP A 54 -4.64 -5.58 -7.21
CA ASP A 54 -5.99 -6.09 -6.94
C ASP A 54 -7.02 -5.43 -7.88
N ASN A 55 -6.97 -4.11 -8.00
CA ASN A 55 -7.84 -3.32 -8.86
C ASN A 55 -7.72 -3.79 -10.32
N SER A 56 -6.49 -3.85 -10.83
CA SER A 56 -6.26 -4.26 -12.22
C SER A 56 -6.67 -5.71 -12.50
N MET A 57 -6.55 -6.61 -11.52
CA MET A 57 -7.05 -7.98 -11.62
C MET A 57 -8.58 -8.05 -11.67
N LEU A 58 -9.28 -7.22 -10.89
CA LEU A 58 -10.73 -7.12 -10.94
C LEU A 58 -11.20 -6.59 -12.29
N VAL A 59 -10.58 -5.51 -12.78
CA VAL A 59 -10.89 -4.92 -14.08
C VAL A 59 -10.57 -5.91 -15.22
N ALA A 60 -9.48 -6.69 -15.11
CA ALA A 60 -9.14 -7.74 -16.08
C ALA A 60 -10.18 -8.86 -16.13
N LYS A 61 -10.74 -9.27 -14.99
CA LYS A 61 -11.84 -10.26 -14.96
C LYS A 61 -13.07 -9.73 -15.72
N LYS A 62 -13.42 -8.46 -15.52
CA LYS A 62 -14.50 -7.81 -16.27
C LYS A 62 -14.21 -7.79 -17.77
N PHE A 63 -13.00 -7.38 -18.17
CA PHE A 63 -12.58 -7.40 -19.57
C PHE A 63 -12.73 -8.80 -20.20
N ILE A 64 -12.29 -9.87 -19.51
CA ILE A 64 -12.46 -11.23 -20.00
C ILE A 64 -13.93 -11.60 -20.14
N SER A 65 -14.77 -11.27 -19.14
CA SER A 65 -16.20 -11.56 -19.19
C SER A 65 -16.93 -10.89 -20.36
N GLU A 66 -16.43 -9.74 -20.80
CA GLU A 66 -16.96 -8.97 -21.95
C GLU A 66 -16.35 -9.41 -23.29
N ASN A 67 -15.27 -10.21 -23.26
CA ASN A 67 -14.54 -10.65 -24.44
C ASN A 67 -14.40 -12.18 -24.43
N PRO A 68 -15.44 -12.93 -24.87
CA PRO A 68 -15.50 -14.39 -24.73
C PRO A 68 -14.32 -15.15 -25.34
N MET A 69 -13.63 -14.56 -26.33
CA MET A 69 -12.41 -15.12 -26.93
C MET A 69 -11.28 -15.35 -25.91
N TYR A 70 -11.30 -14.68 -24.76
CA TYR A 70 -10.31 -14.79 -23.70
C TYR A 70 -10.76 -15.65 -22.51
N ASN A 71 -11.95 -16.27 -22.54
CA ASN A 71 -12.49 -17.02 -21.39
C ASN A 71 -11.60 -18.17 -20.90
N ALA A 72 -10.81 -18.78 -21.80
CA ALA A 72 -9.87 -19.85 -21.46
C ALA A 72 -8.47 -19.35 -21.05
N PHE A 73 -8.25 -18.03 -21.05
CA PHE A 73 -6.94 -17.45 -20.74
C PHE A 73 -6.81 -17.21 -19.23
N LYS A 74 -5.61 -17.47 -18.72
CA LYS A 74 -5.20 -17.09 -17.37
C LYS A 74 -4.61 -15.70 -17.38
N VAL A 75 -4.86 -14.94 -16.32
CA VAL A 75 -4.31 -13.60 -16.14
C VAL A 75 -3.02 -13.67 -15.35
N ILE A 76 -1.94 -13.11 -15.90
CA ILE A 76 -0.65 -12.90 -15.24
C ILE A 76 -0.46 -11.39 -15.06
N PRO A 77 -0.59 -10.88 -13.82
CA PRO A 77 -0.38 -9.47 -13.55
C PRO A 77 1.09 -9.09 -13.35
N ASN A 78 1.56 -8.08 -14.10
CA ASN A 78 2.88 -7.46 -13.95
C ASN A 78 2.85 -6.19 -13.08
N GLY A 79 1.67 -5.62 -12.81
CA GLY A 79 1.50 -4.43 -11.96
C GLY A 79 1.76 -3.10 -12.68
N ASP A 80 1.65 -2.02 -11.93
CA ASP A 80 2.05 -0.66 -12.31
C ASP A 80 3.51 -0.45 -11.86
N SER A 81 4.41 -0.28 -12.83
CA SER A 81 5.85 -0.17 -12.59
C SER A 81 6.30 1.21 -12.11
N THR A 82 5.41 2.19 -12.13
CA THR A 82 5.72 3.58 -11.75
C THR A 82 5.44 3.85 -10.28
N ILE A 83 4.69 2.97 -9.61
CA ILE A 83 4.45 3.06 -8.17
C ILE A 83 5.78 3.02 -7.42
N SER A 84 6.05 4.09 -6.68
CA SER A 84 7.27 4.32 -5.92
C SER A 84 6.96 5.20 -4.70
N ARG A 85 7.94 5.44 -3.84
CA ARG A 85 7.76 6.34 -2.68
C ARG A 85 7.39 7.77 -3.09
N LYS A 86 7.88 8.22 -4.24
CA LYS A 86 7.62 9.58 -4.78
C LYS A 86 6.36 9.64 -5.65
N CYS A 87 5.90 8.49 -6.12
CA CYS A 87 4.67 8.36 -6.90
C CYS A 87 3.85 7.18 -6.38
N PRO A 88 3.25 7.27 -5.18
CA PRO A 88 2.57 6.14 -4.57
C PRO A 88 1.31 5.71 -5.35
N GLN A 89 0.67 6.62 -6.09
CA GLN A 89 -0.48 6.32 -6.93
C GLN A 89 -0.13 5.72 -8.30
N GLY A 90 1.12 5.85 -8.74
CA GLY A 90 1.58 5.36 -10.04
C GLY A 90 1.09 6.19 -11.23
N ASP A 91 1.00 5.55 -12.39
CA ASP A 91 0.62 6.13 -13.68
C ASP A 91 -0.85 5.85 -14.02
N GLY A 92 -1.46 4.95 -13.25
CA GLY A 92 -2.85 4.52 -13.41
C GLY A 92 -3.03 3.27 -14.25
N TRP A 93 -1.95 2.63 -14.67
CA TRP A 93 -1.95 1.57 -15.67
C TRP A 93 -1.11 0.38 -15.23
N ALA A 94 -1.79 -0.74 -14.98
CA ALA A 94 -1.13 -2.00 -14.78
C ALA A 94 -0.95 -2.73 -16.12
N SER A 95 0.23 -3.30 -16.32
CA SER A 95 0.47 -4.23 -17.42
C SER A 95 0.11 -5.64 -16.99
N LEU A 96 -0.69 -6.34 -17.80
CA LEU A 96 -1.06 -7.74 -17.55
C LEU A 96 -0.88 -8.55 -18.85
N LYS A 97 -0.75 -9.86 -18.68
CA LYS A 97 -0.71 -10.82 -19.79
C LYS A 97 -1.85 -11.80 -19.63
N LEU A 98 -2.53 -12.09 -20.73
CA LEU A 98 -3.44 -13.21 -20.85
C LEU A 98 -2.66 -14.35 -21.50
N ILE A 99 -2.64 -15.53 -20.90
CA ILE A 99 -1.99 -16.73 -21.46
C ILE A 99 -2.97 -17.89 -21.55
N ASP A 100 -3.00 -18.60 -22.68
CA ASP A 100 -3.79 -19.82 -22.84
C ASP A 100 -2.95 -21.10 -22.69
N THR A 101 -3.62 -22.25 -22.80
CA THR A 101 -2.96 -23.58 -22.74
C THR A 101 -2.05 -23.87 -23.92
N LYS A 102 -2.09 -23.06 -24.98
CA LYS A 102 -1.25 -23.15 -26.18
C LYS A 102 -0.10 -22.12 -26.14
N ASN A 103 0.16 -21.50 -25.00
CA ASN A 103 1.16 -20.44 -24.81
C ASN A 103 0.95 -19.17 -25.66
N ARG A 104 -0.25 -18.97 -26.22
CA ARG A 104 -0.59 -17.69 -26.86
C ARG A 104 -0.69 -16.64 -25.77
N THR A 105 0.05 -15.55 -25.95
CA THR A 105 0.12 -14.46 -24.99
C THR A 105 -0.47 -13.19 -25.60
N VAL A 106 -1.41 -12.58 -24.89
CA VAL A 106 -1.97 -11.26 -25.24
C VAL A 106 -1.60 -10.28 -24.14
N LYS A 107 -0.99 -9.16 -24.51
CA LYS A 107 -0.69 -8.08 -23.56
C LYS A 107 -1.90 -7.17 -23.45
N ILE A 108 -2.31 -6.90 -22.23
CA ILE A 108 -3.38 -5.94 -21.93
C ILE A 108 -2.88 -4.88 -20.96
N LYS A 109 -3.48 -3.70 -21.05
CA LYS A 109 -3.31 -2.59 -20.11
C LYS A 109 -4.64 -2.40 -19.38
N CYS A 110 -4.57 -2.34 -18.06
CA CYS A 110 -5.75 -2.21 -17.21
C CYS A 110 -5.62 -0.98 -16.33
N SER A 111 -6.69 -0.19 -16.24
CA SER A 111 -6.75 0.90 -15.28
C SER A 111 -6.64 0.36 -13.84
N THR A 112 -5.84 1.02 -13.01
CA THR A 112 -5.69 0.71 -11.59
C THR A 112 -6.63 1.51 -10.70
N TYR A 113 -7.35 2.50 -11.25
CA TYR A 113 -8.20 3.43 -10.48
C TYR A 113 -9.65 3.52 -10.99
N SER A 114 -9.95 3.03 -12.20
CA SER A 114 -11.29 3.15 -12.79
C SER A 114 -11.74 1.88 -13.51
N ILE A 115 -12.82 1.28 -13.00
CA ILE A 115 -13.50 0.15 -13.67
C ILE A 115 -14.17 0.58 -14.99
N GLY A 116 -14.59 1.85 -15.09
CA GLY A 116 -15.26 2.38 -16.28
C GLY A 116 -14.31 2.59 -17.46
N ILE A 117 -13.03 2.87 -17.18
CA ILE A 117 -11.98 2.92 -18.21
C ILE A 117 -11.63 1.50 -18.67
N GLY A 118 -11.60 0.54 -17.73
CA GLY A 118 -11.48 -0.87 -18.07
C GLY A 118 -10.06 -1.32 -18.40
N CYS A 119 -9.98 -2.45 -19.11
CA CYS A 119 -8.77 -2.92 -19.76
C CYS A 119 -8.92 -2.88 -21.27
N MET A 120 -7.80 -2.86 -21.98
CA MET A 120 -7.75 -3.05 -23.42
C MET A 120 -6.46 -3.75 -23.84
N THR A 121 -6.40 -4.22 -25.07
CA THR A 121 -5.15 -4.74 -25.65
C THR A 121 -4.09 -3.65 -25.66
N ALA A 122 -2.82 -4.03 -25.57
CA ALA A 122 -1.72 -3.06 -25.65
C ALA A 122 -1.76 -2.24 -26.96
N ASP A 123 -2.19 -2.87 -28.05
CA ASP A 123 -2.33 -2.21 -29.36
C ASP A 123 -3.44 -1.17 -29.35
N ASP A 124 -4.59 -1.45 -28.73
CA ASP A 124 -5.68 -0.47 -28.62
C ASP A 124 -5.36 0.63 -27.60
N PHE A 125 -4.65 0.28 -26.53
CA PHE A 125 -4.16 1.24 -25.54
C PHE A 125 -3.28 2.30 -26.21
N SER A 126 -2.34 1.89 -27.07
CA SER A 126 -1.41 2.79 -27.76
C SER A 126 -2.09 3.89 -28.60
N LYS A 127 -3.37 3.69 -28.97
CA LYS A 127 -4.16 4.62 -29.78
C LYS A 127 -4.98 5.60 -28.93
N LYS A 128 -4.97 5.46 -27.60
CA LYS A 128 -5.73 6.31 -26.68
C LYS A 128 -4.95 7.56 -26.32
N GLN A 129 -5.66 8.65 -26.03
CA GLN A 129 -5.02 9.91 -25.61
C GLN A 129 -4.23 9.76 -24.31
N TYR A 130 -4.74 8.96 -23.37
CA TYR A 130 -4.08 8.66 -22.09
C TYR A 130 -2.93 7.64 -22.20
N ALA A 131 -2.61 7.13 -23.40
CA ALA A 131 -1.46 6.24 -23.58
C ALA A 131 -0.15 6.94 -23.20
N GLN A 132 -0.09 8.26 -23.35
CA GLN A 132 1.05 9.10 -23.00
C GLN A 132 1.30 9.18 -21.48
N GLN A 133 0.31 8.77 -20.66
CA GLN A 133 0.45 8.73 -19.21
C GLN A 133 1.20 7.48 -18.73
N ASP A 134 1.22 6.41 -19.53
CA ASP A 134 1.91 5.15 -19.19
C ASP A 134 3.41 5.36 -19.02
N GLY A 135 3.96 4.87 -17.92
CA GLY A 135 5.37 5.03 -17.57
C GLY A 135 5.72 6.37 -16.91
N SER A 136 4.76 7.28 -16.72
CA SER A 136 4.98 8.57 -16.05
C SER A 136 4.06 8.74 -14.85
N CYS A 137 4.60 9.21 -13.72
CA CYS A 137 3.79 9.46 -12.53
C CYS A 137 2.61 10.39 -12.85
N ASN A 138 1.40 9.97 -12.50
CA ASN A 138 0.19 10.70 -12.80
C ASN A 138 -0.36 11.35 -11.52
N SER A 139 -0.26 12.67 -11.41
CA SER A 139 -0.76 13.42 -10.25
C SER A 139 -2.29 13.62 -10.27
N ASP A 140 -2.96 13.34 -11.38
CA ASP A 140 -4.41 13.48 -11.49
C ASP A 140 -5.14 12.29 -10.82
N ILE A 141 -4.41 11.22 -10.51
CA ILE A 141 -4.92 10.06 -9.81
C ILE A 141 -4.85 10.31 -8.31
N THR A 142 -5.98 10.09 -7.63
CA THR A 142 -6.07 10.28 -6.19
C THR A 142 -5.11 9.33 -5.45
N TYR A 143 -4.41 9.89 -4.48
CA TYR A 143 -3.65 9.15 -3.48
C TYR A 143 -4.34 9.32 -2.10
N PRO A 144 -4.56 8.22 -1.33
CA PRO A 144 -4.30 6.82 -1.69
C PRO A 144 -5.21 6.31 -2.80
N LEU A 145 -4.73 5.30 -3.53
CA LEU A 145 -5.53 4.62 -4.55
C LEU A 145 -6.77 4.00 -3.88
N PRO A 146 -7.97 4.31 -4.36
CA PRO A 146 -9.17 3.65 -3.86
C PRO A 146 -9.18 2.19 -4.30
N LYS A 147 -9.62 1.29 -3.41
CA LYS A 147 -9.92 -0.09 -3.81
C LYS A 147 -11.20 -0.10 -4.62
N ILE A 148 -11.12 -0.62 -5.85
CA ILE A 148 -12.29 -0.77 -6.71
C ILE A 148 -13.13 -1.92 -6.17
N ALA A 149 -14.37 -1.62 -5.79
CA ALA A 149 -15.37 -2.65 -5.52
C ALA A 149 -16.02 -3.09 -6.85
N GLY A 150 -16.28 -4.38 -6.98
CA GLY A 150 -16.93 -4.97 -8.15
C GLY A 150 -17.66 -6.25 -7.79
#